data_AF-A0AB37GGQ1-F1
#
_entry.id   AF-A0AB37GGQ1-F1
#
_cell.length_a   1.000
_cell.length_b   1.000
_cell.length_c   1.000
_cell.angle_alpha   90.00
_cell.angle_beta   90.00
_cell.angle_gamma   90.00
#
_symmetry.space_group_name_H-M   'P 1'
#
loop_
_entity.id
_entity.type
_entity.pdbx_description
1 polymer ?
#
loop_
_entity_poly.entity_id
_entity_poly.type
_entity_poly.pdbx_seq_one_letter_code
_entity_poly.pdbx_strand_id
1 'polypeptide(L)'
;MKRLRVVNAETGEDLSTDYTLRHRNQDEAFREQQKQTTDRRDFSNANMSNIHEVYDALTTAQCGYLMLLQCYVDYNGVLVKSSRDKTPMTTADMMSVLQLVKKPRTFYDFLSACTAHDIIREEDGIYSVNERYHFKGNFGSQYVVKLYTAKIKKVYSEVKATDIGLIYRMLPFVHYETNALCENPFEKNPKHIRWFNKKELAVAIGVTPDTLGRRLKQMKFDGEFVVARIKVGSEPERYTFNPNVFYRQSKAPDKTLLAMFNVNKP
;
A
#
# COMPACT_ATOMS: atom_id res chain seq x y z
N MET A 1 5.86 -1.78 33.76
CA MET A 1 6.56 -1.89 32.46
C MET A 1 7.46 -0.66 32.30
N LYS A 2 8.78 -0.82 32.15
CA LYS A 2 9.68 0.31 31.90
C LYS A 2 9.53 0.75 30.43
N ARG A 3 9.18 2.01 30.20
CA ARG A 3 9.02 2.59 28.85
C ARG A 3 10.39 3.14 28.41
N LEU A 4 11.01 2.48 27.43
CA LEU A 4 12.26 2.97 26.84
C LEU A 4 11.96 4.19 25.98
N ARG A 5 12.82 5.21 26.07
CA ARG A 5 12.71 6.46 25.30
C ARG A 5 13.91 6.58 24.37
N VAL A 6 13.70 7.12 23.18
CA VAL A 6 14.77 7.51 22.27
C VAL A 6 15.14 8.93 22.62
N VAL A 7 16.37 9.15 23.08
CA VAL A 7 16.83 10.49 23.48
C VAL A 7 18.09 10.80 22.68
N ASN A 8 18.14 11.97 22.07
CA ASN A 8 19.36 12.47 21.44
C ASN A 8 20.41 12.73 22.53
N ALA A 9 21.54 12.04 22.46
CA ALA A 9 22.57 12.09 23.50
C ALA A 9 23.31 13.44 23.59
N GLU A 10 23.27 14.25 22.53
CA GLU A 10 23.95 15.54 22.46
C GLU A 10 23.02 16.70 22.84
N THR A 11 21.76 16.65 22.39
CA THR A 11 20.78 17.75 22.61
C THR A 11 19.83 17.49 23.78
N GLY A 12 19.70 16.23 24.23
CA GLY A 12 18.75 15.82 25.28
C GLY A 12 17.29 15.75 24.83
N GLU A 13 17.02 15.92 23.53
CA GLU A 13 15.68 15.91 22.96
C GLU A 13 15.06 14.50 22.95
N ASP A 14 13.79 14.39 23.37
CA ASP A 14 13.04 13.14 23.38
C ASP A 14 12.43 12.90 21.98
N LEU A 15 13.08 12.01 21.24
CA LEU A 15 12.74 11.64 19.87
C LEU A 15 11.83 10.40 19.79
N SER A 16 11.22 10.00 20.91
CA SER A 16 10.40 8.78 20.98
C SER A 16 9.12 8.83 20.13
N THR A 17 8.73 10.01 19.64
CA THR A 17 7.64 10.21 18.67
C THR A 17 8.06 9.86 17.24
N ASP A 18 9.33 10.08 16.91
CA ASP A 18 9.84 10.05 15.54
C ASP A 18 10.70 8.82 15.27
N TYR A 19 11.21 8.17 16.33
CA TYR A 19 12.11 7.02 16.24
C TYR A 19 11.68 5.90 17.19
N THR A 20 11.90 4.65 16.76
CA THR A 20 11.64 3.46 17.60
C THR A 20 12.92 2.69 17.89
N LEU A 21 13.21 2.41 19.17
CA LEU A 21 14.30 1.54 19.59
C LEU A 21 13.98 0.07 19.29
N ARG A 22 14.77 -0.57 18.43
CA ARG A 22 14.73 -2.02 18.18
C ARG A 22 15.92 -2.71 18.85
N HIS A 23 15.68 -3.87 19.45
CA HIS A 23 16.70 -4.65 20.13
C HIS A 23 17.51 -5.47 19.11
N ARG A 24 18.84 -5.52 19.21
CA ARG A 24 19.71 -6.20 18.21
C ARG A 24 19.33 -7.67 17.94
N ASN A 25 18.88 -8.40 18.96
CA ASN A 25 18.40 -9.78 18.78
C ASN A 25 17.10 -9.88 17.95
N GLN A 26 16.31 -8.81 17.85
CA GLN A 26 15.16 -8.75 16.94
C GLN A 26 15.62 -8.59 15.48
N ASP A 27 16.74 -7.90 15.22
CA ASP A 27 17.31 -7.77 13.87
C ASP A 27 17.89 -9.09 13.35
N GLU A 28 18.49 -9.90 14.22
CA GLU A 28 19.02 -11.23 13.86
C GLU A 28 17.90 -12.25 13.66
N ALA A 29 16.92 -12.32 14.58
CA ALA A 29 15.73 -13.16 14.40
C ALA A 29 14.92 -12.77 13.14
N PHE A 30 14.93 -11.48 12.79
CA PHE A 30 14.37 -10.94 11.56
C PHE A 30 15.12 -11.40 10.31
N ARG A 31 16.47 -11.42 10.33
CA ARG A 31 17.29 -12.01 9.25
C ARG A 31 17.07 -13.51 9.09
N GLU A 32 16.79 -14.24 10.16
CA GLU A 32 16.48 -15.67 10.10
C GLU A 32 15.07 -15.96 9.56
N GLN A 33 14.06 -15.15 9.92
CA GLN A 33 12.73 -15.24 9.31
C GLN A 33 12.74 -14.92 7.80
N GLN A 34 13.64 -14.05 7.32
CA GLN A 34 13.82 -13.79 5.89
C GLN A 34 14.22 -15.04 5.10
N LYS A 35 14.91 -16.02 5.72
CA LYS A 35 15.30 -17.28 5.07
C LYS A 35 14.15 -18.28 4.97
N GLN A 36 13.08 -18.11 5.74
CA GLN A 36 11.97 -19.07 5.86
C GLN A 36 10.75 -18.74 4.97
N THR A 37 10.74 -17.63 4.23
CA THR A 37 9.58 -17.27 3.41
C THR A 37 9.51 -18.13 2.13
N THR A 38 8.46 -18.93 2.01
CA THR A 38 8.20 -19.82 0.86
C THR A 38 7.77 -19.09 -0.43
N ASP A 39 7.30 -17.84 -0.31
CA ASP A 39 6.89 -17.00 -1.46
C ASP A 39 8.09 -16.20 -1.98
N ARG A 40 8.66 -16.65 -3.12
CA ARG A 40 9.85 -16.06 -3.77
C ARG A 40 9.54 -14.83 -4.63
N ARG A 41 8.29 -14.37 -4.69
CA ARG A 41 7.90 -13.21 -5.52
C ARG A 41 8.44 -11.92 -4.92
N ASP A 42 8.81 -10.97 -5.78
CA ASP A 42 9.26 -9.65 -5.35
C ASP A 42 8.06 -8.82 -4.85
N PHE A 43 8.17 -8.29 -3.63
CA PHE A 43 7.12 -7.48 -3.00
C PHE A 43 7.72 -6.37 -2.16
N SER A 44 6.90 -5.36 -1.91
CA SER A 44 7.08 -4.33 -0.92
C SER A 44 5.89 -4.32 0.03
N ASN A 45 5.97 -3.53 1.09
CA ASN A 45 4.97 -3.51 2.14
C ASN A 45 4.48 -2.09 2.36
N ALA A 46 3.19 -1.96 2.65
CA ALA A 46 2.61 -0.71 3.14
C ALA A 46 2.21 -0.88 4.61
N ASN A 47 2.60 0.09 5.45
CA ASN A 47 2.20 0.15 6.85
C ASN A 47 0.87 0.89 6.99
N MET A 48 -0.20 0.16 7.28
CA MET A 48 -1.55 0.72 7.32
C MET A 48 -1.80 1.68 8.48
N SER A 49 -1.01 1.62 9.56
CA SER A 49 -1.21 2.51 10.70
C SER A 49 -0.90 3.96 10.34
N ASN A 50 0.07 4.19 9.45
CA ASN A 50 0.60 5.52 9.14
C ASN A 50 0.24 5.99 7.73
N ILE A 51 -0.31 5.11 6.88
CA ILE A 51 -0.59 5.42 5.47
C ILE A 51 -1.63 6.55 5.29
N HIS A 52 -2.36 6.91 6.35
CA HIS A 52 -3.28 8.04 6.36
C HIS A 52 -2.57 9.39 6.20
N GLU A 53 -1.42 9.54 6.83
CA GLU A 53 -0.56 10.72 6.69
C GLU A 53 -0.18 10.96 5.22
N VAL A 54 0.04 9.86 4.47
CA VAL A 54 0.35 9.93 3.03
C VAL A 54 -0.84 10.39 2.20
N TYR A 55 -2.02 9.80 2.40
CA TYR A 55 -3.15 10.15 1.56
C TYR A 55 -3.85 11.45 1.97
N ASP A 56 -3.54 12.00 3.15
CA ASP A 56 -3.94 13.35 3.52
C ASP A 56 -3.01 14.40 2.87
N ALA A 57 -1.73 14.07 2.68
CA ALA A 57 -0.74 14.93 2.02
C ALA A 57 -0.83 14.90 0.49
N LEU A 58 -1.12 13.74 -0.11
CA LEU A 58 -1.05 13.53 -1.56
C LEU A 58 -2.44 13.47 -2.19
N THR A 59 -2.61 14.03 -3.38
CA THR A 59 -3.80 13.80 -4.21
C THR A 59 -3.99 12.31 -4.54
N THR A 60 -5.19 11.90 -4.93
CA THR A 60 -5.45 10.50 -5.34
C THR A 60 -4.53 10.06 -6.50
N ALA A 61 -4.24 10.91 -7.49
CA ALA A 61 -3.31 10.54 -8.55
C ALA A 61 -1.88 10.33 -8.03
N GLN A 62 -1.42 11.20 -7.13
CA GLN A 62 -0.11 11.11 -6.48
C GLN A 62 0.03 9.86 -5.61
N CYS A 63 -1.02 9.46 -4.89
CA CYS A 63 -1.05 8.17 -4.19
C CYS A 63 -0.82 7.00 -5.17
N GLY A 64 -1.38 7.08 -6.38
CA GLY A 64 -1.15 6.10 -7.44
C GLY A 64 0.30 6.08 -7.94
N TYR A 65 0.93 7.25 -8.08
CA TYR A 65 2.35 7.34 -8.41
C TYR A 65 3.22 6.71 -7.32
N LEU A 66 2.94 7.02 -6.04
CA LEU A 66 3.66 6.42 -4.92
C LEU A 66 3.48 4.90 -4.87
N MET A 67 2.26 4.40 -5.10
CA MET A 67 1.96 2.96 -5.10
C MET A 67 2.79 2.19 -6.14
N LEU A 68 3.07 2.80 -7.30
CA LEU A 68 3.99 2.24 -8.28
C LEU A 68 5.45 2.43 -7.85
N LEU A 69 5.84 3.64 -7.46
CA LEU A 69 7.24 3.98 -7.18
C LEU A 69 7.81 3.17 -6.03
N GLN A 70 7.01 2.90 -4.99
CA GLN A 70 7.41 2.05 -3.86
C GLN A 70 7.74 0.59 -4.27
N CYS A 71 7.32 0.14 -5.46
CA CYS A 71 7.72 -1.15 -6.03
C CYS A 71 9.19 -1.18 -6.51
N TYR A 72 9.89 -0.04 -6.43
CA TYR A 72 11.30 0.13 -6.77
C TYR A 72 12.18 0.37 -5.54
N VAL A 73 11.60 0.32 -4.34
CA VAL A 73 12.33 0.40 -3.08
C VAL A 73 13.17 -0.86 -2.87
N ASP A 74 14.41 -0.70 -2.44
CA ASP A 74 15.28 -1.79 -2.00
C ASP A 74 15.15 -2.06 -0.48
N TYR A 75 16.03 -2.91 0.06
CA TYR A 75 15.98 -3.26 1.50
C TYR A 75 16.44 -2.12 2.43
N ASN A 76 17.07 -1.08 1.89
CA ASN A 76 17.53 0.08 2.64
C ASN A 76 16.56 1.28 2.47
N GLY A 77 15.42 1.09 1.80
CA GLY A 77 14.47 2.17 1.51
C GLY A 77 14.81 2.96 0.25
N VAL A 78 15.93 2.70 -0.41
CA VAL A 78 16.40 3.48 -1.57
C VAL A 78 15.62 3.10 -2.83
N LEU A 79 15.25 4.09 -3.64
CA LEU A 79 14.66 3.89 -4.96
C LEU A 79 15.74 3.46 -5.95
N VAL A 80 15.64 2.23 -6.44
CA VAL A 80 16.61 1.62 -7.37
C VAL A 80 15.96 1.18 -8.67
N LYS A 81 16.73 1.11 -9.76
CA LYS A 81 16.20 0.78 -11.09
C LYS A 81 15.46 -0.56 -11.12
N SER A 82 15.96 -1.57 -10.39
CA SER A 82 15.22 -2.82 -10.20
C SER A 82 15.76 -3.65 -9.02
N SER A 83 15.12 -4.79 -8.74
CA SER A 83 15.67 -5.75 -7.78
C SER A 83 16.99 -6.39 -8.21
N ARG A 84 17.31 -6.38 -9.51
CA ARG A 84 18.58 -6.91 -10.06
C ARG A 84 19.63 -5.83 -10.28
N ASP A 85 19.18 -4.61 -10.56
CA ASP A 85 20.01 -3.42 -10.76
C ASP A 85 19.76 -2.44 -9.61
N LYS A 86 20.68 -2.45 -8.63
CA LYS A 86 20.63 -1.64 -7.42
C LYS A 86 21.12 -0.22 -7.61
N THR A 87 21.36 0.21 -8.84
CA THR A 87 21.70 1.60 -9.13
C THR A 87 20.55 2.51 -8.67
N PRO A 88 20.83 3.57 -7.87
CA PRO A 88 19.83 4.55 -7.49
C PRO A 88 19.14 5.17 -8.72
N MET A 89 17.83 5.39 -8.62
CA MET A 89 17.07 6.04 -9.68
C MET A 89 17.36 7.53 -9.72
N THR A 90 17.60 8.04 -10.92
CA THR A 90 17.54 9.48 -11.18
C THR A 90 16.08 9.95 -11.28
N THR A 91 15.85 11.27 -11.23
CA THR A 91 14.53 11.85 -11.55
C THR A 91 14.04 11.49 -12.95
N ALA A 92 14.95 11.35 -13.92
CA ALA A 92 14.63 10.87 -15.26
C ALA A 92 14.12 9.41 -15.27
N ASP A 93 14.77 8.53 -14.49
CA ASP A 93 14.31 7.15 -14.33
C ASP A 93 12.93 7.11 -13.67
N MET A 94 12.71 7.93 -12.62
CA MET A 94 11.43 8.00 -11.92
C MET A 94 10.31 8.52 -12.83
N MET A 95 10.55 9.57 -13.61
CA MET A 95 9.61 10.06 -14.61
C MET A 95 9.28 9.01 -15.67
N SER A 96 10.27 8.21 -16.09
CA SER A 96 10.08 7.14 -17.05
C SER A 96 9.13 6.06 -16.52
N VAL A 97 9.39 5.53 -15.32
CA VAL A 97 8.54 4.47 -14.74
C VAL A 97 7.13 4.96 -14.44
N LEU A 98 6.98 6.23 -14.01
CA LEU A 98 5.68 6.84 -13.75
C LEU A 98 4.94 7.26 -15.03
N GLN A 99 5.58 7.14 -16.20
CA GLN A 99 5.04 7.60 -17.50
C GLN A 99 4.77 9.12 -17.53
N LEU A 100 5.60 9.89 -16.82
CA LEU A 100 5.51 11.34 -16.68
C LEU A 100 6.60 12.11 -17.43
N VAL A 101 7.38 11.45 -18.29
CA VAL A 101 8.42 12.11 -19.13
C VAL A 101 7.87 13.32 -19.90
N LYS A 102 6.63 13.22 -20.41
CA LYS A 102 5.95 14.32 -21.13
C LYS A 102 5.19 15.29 -20.20
N LYS A 103 5.25 15.09 -18.88
CA LYS A 103 4.54 15.86 -17.85
C LYS A 103 5.47 16.17 -16.67
N PRO A 104 6.64 16.82 -16.90
CA PRO A 104 7.64 17.05 -15.86
C PRO A 104 7.08 17.85 -14.68
N ARG A 105 6.21 18.84 -14.94
CA ARG A 105 5.56 19.62 -13.87
C ARG A 105 4.77 18.72 -12.91
N THR A 106 3.96 17.80 -13.42
CA THR A 106 3.21 16.84 -12.60
C THR A 106 4.14 15.95 -11.76
N PHE A 107 5.29 15.56 -12.31
CA PHE A 107 6.29 14.79 -11.57
C PHE A 107 6.91 15.61 -10.43
N TYR A 108 7.36 16.84 -10.70
CA TYR A 108 7.97 17.67 -9.67
C TYR A 108 6.96 18.14 -8.61
N ASP A 109 5.71 18.39 -8.99
CA ASP A 109 4.63 18.66 -8.03
C ASP A 109 4.40 17.45 -7.10
N PHE A 110 4.45 16.23 -7.64
CA PHE A 110 4.40 14.99 -6.86
C PHE A 110 5.62 14.82 -5.94
N LEU A 111 6.83 14.96 -6.47
CA LEU A 111 8.05 14.77 -5.71
C LEU A 111 8.17 15.82 -4.59
N SER A 112 7.83 17.08 -4.88
CA SER A 112 7.81 18.16 -3.89
C SER A 112 6.80 17.92 -2.78
N ALA A 113 5.62 17.38 -3.09
CA ALA A 113 4.65 17.01 -2.06
C ALA A 113 5.19 15.86 -1.19
N CYS A 114 5.83 14.86 -1.80
CA CYS A 114 6.44 13.77 -1.04
C CYS A 114 7.58 14.23 -0.13
N THR A 115 8.46 15.12 -0.59
CA THR A 115 9.59 15.62 0.20
C THR A 115 9.14 16.56 1.32
N ALA A 116 8.17 17.43 1.05
CA ALA A 116 7.60 18.32 2.06
C ALA A 116 6.95 17.59 3.24
N HIS A 117 6.46 16.36 3.02
CA HIS A 117 5.80 15.54 4.03
C HIS A 117 6.62 14.33 4.48
N ASP A 118 7.93 14.32 4.21
CA ASP A 118 8.86 13.25 4.60
C ASP A 118 8.43 11.84 4.13
N ILE A 119 7.72 11.76 3.01
CA ILE A 119 7.30 10.50 2.37
C ILE A 119 8.45 9.95 1.53
N ILE A 120 9.14 10.83 0.81
CA ILE A 120 10.38 10.55 0.08
C ILE A 120 11.44 11.52 0.59
N ARG A 121 12.61 11.01 0.92
CA ARG A 121 13.79 11.79 1.31
C ARG A 121 14.77 11.85 0.16
N GLU A 122 15.47 12.97 0.04
CA GLU A 122 16.57 13.17 -0.89
C GLU A 122 17.83 13.51 -0.09
N GLU A 123 18.88 12.72 -0.26
CA GLU A 123 20.21 12.96 0.33
C GLU A 123 21.25 12.72 -0.77
N ASP A 124 22.10 13.72 -1.06
CA ASP A 124 23.15 13.64 -2.08
C ASP A 124 22.67 13.15 -3.47
N GLY A 125 21.45 13.54 -3.85
CA GLY A 125 20.82 13.13 -5.12
C GLY A 125 20.31 11.67 -5.13
N ILE A 126 20.33 10.99 -3.98
CA ILE A 126 19.76 9.66 -3.78
C ILE A 126 18.40 9.79 -3.11
N TYR A 127 17.39 9.15 -3.69
CA TYR A 127 16.03 9.17 -3.19
C TYR A 127 15.70 7.90 -2.41
N SER A 128 15.14 8.06 -1.22
CA SER A 128 14.64 6.95 -0.39
C SER A 128 13.18 7.18 0.01
N VAL A 129 12.41 6.10 0.13
CA VAL A 129 11.04 6.14 0.66
C VAL A 129 11.09 5.90 2.15
N ASN A 130 10.36 6.71 2.91
CA ASN A 130 10.33 6.58 4.36
C ASN A 130 9.70 5.24 4.79
N GLU A 131 10.45 4.46 5.55
CA GLU A 131 10.06 3.14 6.05
C GLU A 131 8.85 3.18 6.98
N ARG A 132 8.52 4.36 7.53
CA ARG A 132 7.26 4.61 8.26
C ARG A 132 6.05 4.23 7.44
N TYR A 133 6.10 4.40 6.11
CA TYR A 133 5.00 4.17 5.17
C TYR A 133 5.22 2.93 4.31
N HIS A 134 6.40 2.81 3.68
CA HIS A 134 6.71 1.74 2.75
C HIS A 134 8.10 1.16 2.94
N PHE A 135 8.22 -0.16 2.92
CA PHE A 135 9.50 -0.84 3.10
C PHE A 135 9.52 -2.20 2.41
N LYS A 136 10.73 -2.74 2.21
CA LYS A 136 10.95 -4.08 1.67
C LYS A 136 11.40 -5.06 2.75
N GLY A 137 10.92 -6.30 2.68
CA GLY A 137 11.20 -7.35 3.67
C GLY A 137 9.95 -7.82 4.41
N ASN A 138 10.06 -8.85 5.25
CA ASN A 138 8.89 -9.46 5.87
C ASN A 138 8.68 -8.88 7.27
N PHE A 139 7.50 -8.31 7.55
CA PHE A 139 7.15 -7.88 8.90
C PHE A 139 6.09 -8.83 9.45
N GLY A 140 6.29 -9.36 10.67
CA GLY A 140 5.33 -10.25 11.34
C GLY A 140 4.07 -9.54 11.87
N SER A 141 3.70 -8.39 11.31
CA SER A 141 2.62 -7.54 11.79
C SER A 141 1.38 -7.68 10.92
N GLN A 142 0.23 -7.85 11.57
CA GLN A 142 -1.08 -7.79 10.91
C GLN A 142 -1.34 -6.43 10.24
N TYR A 143 -0.61 -5.37 10.60
CA TYR A 143 -0.80 -4.00 10.08
C TYR A 143 -0.11 -3.75 8.73
N VAL A 144 0.37 -4.81 8.08
CA VAL A 144 1.14 -4.71 6.83
C VAL A 144 0.38 -5.36 5.68
N VAL A 145 0.39 -4.70 4.51
CA VAL A 145 -0.12 -5.27 3.25
C VAL A 145 1.03 -5.56 2.32
N LYS A 146 1.10 -6.79 1.82
CA LYS A 146 2.05 -7.18 0.77
C LYS A 146 1.57 -6.65 -0.58
N LEU A 147 2.42 -5.87 -1.22
CA LEU A 147 2.21 -5.27 -2.51
C LEU A 147 3.10 -6.00 -3.53
N TYR A 148 2.51 -6.85 -4.36
CA TYR A 148 3.25 -7.65 -5.33
C TYR A 148 3.74 -6.78 -6.50
N THR A 149 5.04 -6.51 -6.53
CA THR A 149 5.74 -5.63 -7.48
C THR A 149 5.35 -5.91 -8.93
N ALA A 150 5.40 -7.17 -9.36
CA ALA A 150 5.12 -7.54 -10.75
C ALA A 150 3.66 -7.25 -11.16
N LYS A 151 2.70 -7.50 -10.25
CA LYS A 151 1.28 -7.23 -10.51
C LYS A 151 1.02 -5.74 -10.58
N ILE A 152 1.54 -4.96 -9.62
CA ILE A 152 1.34 -3.50 -9.60
C ILE A 152 1.96 -2.84 -10.83
N LYS A 153 3.17 -3.24 -11.24
CA LYS A 153 3.82 -2.73 -12.45
C LYS A 153 3.01 -3.03 -13.71
N LYS A 154 2.47 -4.25 -13.84
CA LYS A 154 1.59 -4.63 -14.96
C LYS A 154 0.32 -3.78 -14.98
N VAL A 155 -0.34 -3.67 -13.84
CA VAL A 155 -1.57 -2.87 -13.66
C VAL A 155 -1.37 -1.42 -14.05
N TYR A 156 -0.25 -0.81 -13.66
CA TYR A 156 0.02 0.59 -13.97
C TYR A 156 0.12 0.86 -15.47
N SER A 157 0.51 -0.13 -16.27
CA SER A 157 0.53 0.01 -17.73
C SER A 157 -0.87 0.01 -18.36
N GLU A 158 -1.88 -0.48 -17.65
CA GLU A 158 -3.26 -0.67 -18.14
C GLU A 158 -4.25 0.33 -17.53
N VAL A 159 -3.94 0.87 -16.34
CA VAL A 159 -4.88 1.62 -15.51
C VAL A 159 -4.34 3.00 -15.13
N LYS A 160 -5.24 3.99 -15.06
CA LYS A 160 -4.90 5.37 -14.69
C LYS A 160 -4.37 5.44 -13.25
N ALA A 161 -3.36 6.26 -13.01
CA ALA A 161 -2.80 6.51 -11.67
C ALA A 161 -3.87 6.87 -10.62
N THR A 162 -4.90 7.64 -10.99
CA THR A 162 -6.01 7.95 -10.08
C THR A 162 -6.75 6.70 -9.59
N ASP A 163 -6.97 5.71 -10.46
CA ASP A 163 -7.70 4.49 -10.10
C ASP A 163 -6.84 3.59 -9.20
N ILE A 164 -5.53 3.58 -9.41
CA ILE A 164 -4.54 2.92 -8.53
C ILE A 164 -4.48 3.63 -7.17
N GLY A 165 -4.47 4.95 -7.16
CA GLY A 165 -4.48 5.71 -5.91
C GLY A 165 -5.77 5.60 -5.11
N LEU A 166 -6.91 5.33 -5.75
CA LEU A 166 -8.13 4.95 -5.03
C LEU A 166 -7.91 3.66 -4.24
N ILE A 167 -7.26 2.66 -4.84
CA ILE A 167 -6.93 1.41 -4.14
C ILE A 167 -5.97 1.68 -2.99
N TYR A 168 -4.94 2.48 -3.21
CA TYR A 168 -3.99 2.88 -2.18
C TYR A 168 -4.73 3.43 -0.94
N ARG A 169 -5.69 4.33 -1.14
CA ARG A 169 -6.53 4.92 -0.08
C ARG A 169 -7.48 3.92 0.57
N MET A 170 -7.82 2.83 -0.12
CA MET A 170 -8.65 1.75 0.44
C MET A 170 -7.85 0.74 1.26
N LEU A 171 -6.52 0.67 1.12
CA LEU A 171 -5.67 -0.30 1.83
C LEU A 171 -5.88 -0.34 3.35
N PRO A 172 -6.00 0.79 4.10
CA PRO A 172 -6.25 0.77 5.54
C PRO A 172 -7.51 0.02 5.96
N PHE A 173 -8.49 -0.06 5.06
CA PHE A 173 -9.83 -0.54 5.36
C PHE A 173 -10.04 -2.00 4.98
N VAL A 174 -9.00 -2.66 4.47
CA VAL A 174 -9.07 -4.06 4.05
C VAL A 174 -8.98 -4.97 5.28
N HIS A 175 -10.06 -5.69 5.54
CA HIS A 175 -10.17 -6.65 6.62
C HIS A 175 -9.10 -7.75 6.49
N TYR A 176 -8.41 -8.04 7.59
CA TYR A 176 -7.27 -8.96 7.61
C TYR A 176 -7.60 -10.38 7.11
N GLU A 177 -8.78 -10.89 7.43
CA GLU A 177 -9.14 -12.28 7.13
C GLU A 177 -10.04 -12.46 5.90
N THR A 178 -10.88 -11.47 5.61
CA THR A 178 -11.96 -11.61 4.63
C THR A 178 -11.77 -10.74 3.40
N ASN A 179 -10.73 -9.89 3.38
CA ASN A 179 -10.51 -8.85 2.37
C ASN A 179 -11.67 -7.84 2.20
N ALA A 180 -12.63 -7.85 3.12
CA ALA A 180 -13.76 -6.92 3.15
C ALA A 180 -13.30 -5.48 3.35
N LEU A 181 -13.98 -4.52 2.73
CA LEU A 181 -13.80 -3.10 3.08
C LEU A 181 -14.68 -2.76 4.28
N CYS A 182 -14.03 -2.41 5.40
CA CYS A 182 -14.69 -2.19 6.68
C CYS A 182 -13.96 -1.14 7.53
N GLU A 183 -14.70 -0.55 8.48
CA GLU A 183 -14.16 0.44 9.43
C GLU A 183 -13.20 -0.17 10.45
N ASN A 184 -13.39 -1.46 10.77
CA ASN A 184 -12.63 -2.20 11.77
C ASN A 184 -11.88 -3.38 11.14
N PRO A 185 -10.82 -3.13 10.36
CA PRO A 185 -10.09 -4.12 9.55
C PRO A 185 -9.39 -5.25 10.35
N PHE A 186 -9.41 -5.20 11.68
CA PHE A 186 -8.80 -6.16 12.59
C PHE A 186 -9.82 -6.88 13.50
N GLU A 187 -11.12 -6.71 13.24
CA GLU A 187 -12.18 -7.37 14.01
C GLU A 187 -12.16 -8.89 13.80
N LYS A 188 -12.01 -9.66 14.88
CA LYS A 188 -11.92 -11.12 14.78
C LYS A 188 -13.29 -11.79 14.76
N ASN A 189 -14.31 -11.15 15.33
CA ASN A 189 -15.65 -11.70 15.35
C ASN A 189 -16.39 -11.30 14.06
N PRO A 190 -16.73 -12.26 13.16
CA PRO A 190 -17.38 -11.93 11.89
C PRO A 190 -18.71 -11.19 12.05
N LYS A 191 -19.40 -11.36 13.19
CA LYS A 191 -20.66 -10.67 13.49
C LYS A 191 -20.49 -9.18 13.78
N HIS A 192 -19.27 -8.73 14.08
CA HIS A 192 -18.98 -7.34 14.46
C HIS A 192 -18.23 -6.59 13.36
N ILE A 193 -17.97 -7.21 12.20
CA ILE A 193 -17.36 -6.53 11.05
C ILE A 193 -18.31 -5.44 10.56
N ARG A 194 -17.84 -4.19 10.59
CA ARG A 194 -18.58 -3.00 10.16
C ARG A 194 -18.25 -2.69 8.71
N TRP A 195 -19.00 -3.31 7.82
CA TRP A 195 -18.85 -3.12 6.39
C TRP A 195 -19.11 -1.68 5.99
N PHE A 196 -18.27 -1.13 5.12
CA PHE A 196 -18.59 0.12 4.49
C PHE A 196 -19.68 -0.04 3.44
N ASN A 197 -20.66 0.86 3.46
CA ASN A 197 -21.50 1.12 2.31
C ASN A 197 -20.84 2.15 1.35
N LYS A 198 -21.47 2.40 0.19
CA LYS A 198 -20.95 3.31 -0.85
C LYS A 198 -20.61 4.70 -0.32
N LYS A 199 -21.47 5.26 0.55
CA LYS A 199 -21.30 6.63 1.06
C LYS A 199 -20.17 6.70 2.08
N GLU A 200 -20.16 5.77 3.02
CA GLU A 200 -19.12 5.71 4.06
C GLU A 200 -17.75 5.46 3.46
N LEU A 201 -17.62 4.51 2.53
CA LEU A 201 -16.35 4.24 1.85
C LEU A 201 -15.85 5.47 1.08
N ALA A 202 -16.75 6.17 0.39
CA ALA A 202 -16.39 7.35 -0.37
C ALA A 202 -15.87 8.47 0.54
N VAL A 203 -16.51 8.69 1.68
CA VAL A 203 -16.05 9.63 2.71
C VAL A 203 -14.69 9.20 3.26
N ALA A 204 -14.54 7.93 3.64
CA ALA A 204 -13.30 7.40 4.23
C ALA A 204 -12.08 7.55 3.31
N ILE A 205 -12.27 7.49 1.99
CA ILE A 205 -11.17 7.64 1.02
C ILE A 205 -11.12 9.04 0.36
N GLY A 206 -11.95 9.99 0.80
CA GLY A 206 -11.92 11.38 0.34
C GLY A 206 -12.40 11.60 -1.10
N VAL A 207 -13.41 10.85 -1.56
CA VAL A 207 -14.03 11.04 -2.89
C VAL A 207 -15.55 11.12 -2.83
N THR A 208 -16.19 11.55 -3.91
CA THR A 208 -17.64 11.52 -3.98
C THR A 208 -18.17 10.10 -4.19
N PRO A 209 -19.35 9.74 -3.63
CA PRO A 209 -19.95 8.44 -3.87
C PRO A 209 -20.09 8.12 -5.37
N ASP A 210 -20.46 9.08 -6.20
CA ASP A 210 -20.64 8.83 -7.65
C ASP A 210 -19.34 8.55 -8.38
N THR A 211 -18.26 9.22 -8.00
CA THR A 211 -16.92 8.89 -8.50
C THR A 211 -16.56 7.46 -8.11
N LEU A 212 -16.71 7.10 -6.84
CA LEU A 212 -16.44 5.75 -6.35
C LEU A 212 -17.24 4.70 -7.12
N GLY A 213 -18.56 4.89 -7.22
CA GLY A 213 -19.47 3.97 -7.89
C GLY A 213 -19.15 3.78 -9.37
N ARG A 214 -18.75 4.85 -10.08
CA ARG A 214 -18.33 4.76 -11.49
C ARG A 214 -17.01 4.02 -11.63
N ARG A 215 -16.01 4.35 -10.81
CA ARG A 215 -14.65 3.79 -10.92
C ARG A 215 -14.60 2.33 -10.52
N LEU A 216 -15.17 1.96 -9.36
CA LEU A 216 -15.13 0.58 -8.86
C LEU A 216 -15.78 -0.42 -9.83
N LYS A 217 -16.87 -0.03 -10.50
CA LYS A 217 -17.57 -0.88 -11.47
C LYS A 217 -16.72 -1.28 -12.68
N GLN A 218 -15.77 -0.44 -13.07
CA GLN A 218 -14.98 -0.64 -14.29
C GLN A 218 -13.54 -1.10 -13.99
N MET A 219 -13.16 -1.10 -12.72
CA MET A 219 -11.79 -1.34 -12.29
C MET A 219 -11.42 -2.81 -12.53
N LYS A 220 -10.59 -3.02 -13.54
CA LYS A 220 -10.05 -4.33 -13.92
C LYS A 220 -8.54 -4.28 -14.01
N PHE A 221 -7.89 -5.28 -13.44
CA PHE A 221 -6.44 -5.49 -13.49
C PHE A 221 -6.20 -6.82 -14.21
N ASP A 222 -5.45 -6.80 -15.32
CA ASP A 222 -5.20 -8.02 -16.11
C ASP A 222 -6.51 -8.74 -16.53
N GLY A 223 -7.54 -7.96 -16.87
CA GLY A 223 -8.87 -8.47 -17.24
C GLY A 223 -9.76 -8.92 -16.07
N GLU A 224 -9.24 -9.04 -14.85
CA GLU A 224 -10.00 -9.41 -13.65
C GLU A 224 -10.55 -8.18 -12.91
N PHE A 225 -11.78 -8.26 -12.42
CA PHE A 225 -12.33 -7.20 -11.57
C PHE A 225 -11.58 -7.13 -10.23
N VAL A 226 -11.25 -5.90 -9.81
CA VAL A 226 -10.49 -5.66 -8.57
C VAL A 226 -11.39 -5.68 -7.34
N VAL A 227 -12.65 -5.25 -7.48
CA VAL A 227 -13.61 -5.15 -6.37
C VAL A 227 -14.90 -5.86 -6.72
N ALA A 228 -15.37 -6.71 -5.81
CA ALA A 228 -16.71 -7.28 -5.87
C ALA A 228 -17.68 -6.43 -5.06
N ARG A 229 -18.90 -6.27 -5.59
CA ARG A 229 -20.03 -5.60 -4.94
C ARG A 229 -21.01 -6.66 -4.50
N ILE A 230 -21.21 -6.77 -3.19
CA ILE A 230 -22.06 -7.79 -2.57
C ILE A 230 -23.36 -7.12 -2.15
N LYS A 231 -24.50 -7.67 -2.59
CA LYS A 231 -25.83 -7.25 -2.18
C LYS A 231 -26.51 -8.42 -1.46
N VAL A 232 -26.99 -8.20 -0.24
CA VAL A 232 -27.66 -9.21 0.58
C VAL A 232 -29.08 -8.74 0.87
N GLY A 233 -30.07 -9.29 0.18
CA GLY A 233 -31.46 -8.82 0.31
C GLY A 233 -31.59 -7.32 0.02
N SER A 234 -32.25 -6.58 0.91
CA SER A 234 -32.42 -5.13 0.84
C SER A 234 -31.21 -4.33 1.35
N GLU A 235 -30.25 -4.97 2.04
CA GLU A 235 -29.11 -4.32 2.70
C GLU A 235 -28.26 -3.49 1.74
N PRO A 236 -27.63 -2.39 2.20
CA PRO A 236 -26.70 -1.62 1.38
C PRO A 236 -25.60 -2.50 0.76
N GLU A 237 -25.11 -2.09 -0.41
CA GLU A 237 -24.00 -2.79 -1.06
C GLU A 237 -22.74 -2.77 -0.18
N ARG A 238 -22.07 -3.91 -0.13
CA ARG A 238 -20.79 -4.12 0.55
C ARG A 238 -19.70 -4.39 -0.48
N TYR A 239 -18.45 -4.20 -0.09
CA TYR A 239 -17.32 -4.30 -1.01
C TYR A 239 -16.25 -5.25 -0.46
N THR A 240 -15.61 -6.01 -1.34
CA THR A 240 -14.44 -6.83 -1.02
C THR A 240 -13.43 -6.78 -2.17
N PHE A 241 -12.13 -6.83 -1.85
CA PHE A 241 -11.08 -6.88 -2.85
C PHE A 241 -10.85 -8.30 -3.38
N ASN A 242 -10.57 -8.39 -4.67
CA ASN A 242 -10.14 -9.62 -5.32
C ASN A 242 -8.81 -10.07 -4.69
N PRO A 243 -8.76 -11.26 -4.07
CA PRO A 243 -7.54 -11.74 -3.42
C PRO A 243 -6.41 -12.08 -4.42
N ASN A 244 -6.74 -12.32 -5.70
CA ASN A 244 -5.72 -12.43 -6.74
C ASN A 244 -5.02 -11.11 -7.00
N VAL A 245 -5.64 -9.99 -6.65
CA VAL A 245 -5.07 -8.67 -6.85
C VAL A 245 -4.36 -8.18 -5.59
N PHE A 246 -5.05 -8.23 -4.45
CA PHE A 246 -4.53 -7.81 -3.14
C PHE A 246 -4.89 -8.85 -2.07
N TYR A 247 -3.91 -9.31 -1.30
CA TYR A 247 -4.19 -10.24 -0.22
C TYR A 247 -3.34 -9.94 1.01
N ARG A 248 -3.99 -9.91 2.19
CA ARG A 248 -3.33 -9.53 3.45
C ARG A 248 -2.64 -10.71 4.14
N GLN A 249 -3.13 -11.94 3.95
CA GLN A 249 -2.51 -13.09 4.60
C GLN A 249 -1.36 -13.66 3.79
N SER A 250 -0.43 -14.30 4.48
CA SER A 250 0.66 -15.06 3.87
C SER A 250 0.20 -16.41 3.29
N LYS A 251 -1.00 -16.87 3.65
CA LYS A 251 -1.57 -18.14 3.19
C LYS A 251 -2.23 -17.98 1.82
N ALA A 252 -2.66 -19.07 1.21
CA ALA A 252 -3.52 -18.99 0.03
C ALA A 252 -4.88 -18.36 0.42
N PRO A 253 -5.49 -17.56 -0.46
CA PRO A 253 -6.86 -17.07 -0.27
C PRO A 253 -7.87 -18.20 -0.12
N ASP A 254 -8.93 -17.93 0.63
CA ASP A 254 -10.05 -18.85 0.76
C ASP A 254 -10.72 -19.12 -0.61
N LYS A 255 -11.11 -20.37 -0.86
CA LYS A 255 -11.70 -20.79 -2.15
C LYS A 255 -13.03 -20.12 -2.43
N THR A 256 -13.85 -19.84 -1.41
CA THR A 256 -15.11 -19.11 -1.58
C THR A 256 -14.83 -17.66 -1.97
N LEU A 257 -13.84 -17.01 -1.34
CA LEU A 257 -13.43 -15.66 -1.72
C LEU A 257 -12.92 -15.61 -3.17
N LEU A 258 -12.16 -16.61 -3.62
CA LEU A 258 -11.74 -16.72 -5.03
C LEU A 258 -12.94 -16.89 -5.98
N ALA A 259 -13.86 -17.79 -5.63
CA ALA A 259 -15.03 -18.10 -6.46
C ALA A 259 -15.95 -16.89 -6.68
N MET A 260 -16.01 -15.94 -5.73
CA MET A 260 -16.78 -14.70 -5.85
C MET A 260 -16.39 -13.82 -7.05
N PHE A 261 -15.17 -13.97 -7.57
CA PHE A 261 -14.65 -13.18 -8.69
C PHE A 261 -14.70 -13.92 -10.03
N ASN A 262 -15.18 -15.16 -10.06
CA ASN A 262 -15.32 -15.94 -11.29
C ASN A 262 -16.56 -15.48 -12.08
N VAL A 263 -16.34 -14.58 -13.05
CA VAL A 263 -17.40 -14.04 -13.90
C VAL A 263 -17.56 -14.78 -15.23
N ASN A 264 -16.54 -15.54 -15.65
CA ASN A 264 -16.58 -16.32 -16.87
C ASN A 264 -17.23 -17.68 -16.59
N LYS A 265 -18.22 -18.04 -17.41
CA LYS A 265 -18.73 -19.42 -17.43
C LYS A 265 -17.71 -20.28 -18.19
N PRO A 266 -17.37 -21.47 -17.69
CA PRO A 266 -16.55 -22.43 -18.44
C PRO A 266 -17.26 -22.86 -19.73
#